data_AF-A0A3B5BBB4-F1
#
_entry.id   AF-A0A3B5BBB4-F1
#
_cell.length_a   1.000
_cell.length_b   1.000
_cell.length_c   1.000
_cell.angle_alpha   90.00
_cell.angle_beta   90.00
_cell.angle_gamma   90.00
#
_symmetry.space_group_name_H-M   'P 1'
#
loop_
_entity.id
_entity.type
_entity.pdbx_description
1 polymer ?
#
loop_
_entity_poly.entity_id
_entity_poly.type
_entity_poly.pdbx_seq_one_letter_code
_entity_poly.pdbx_strand_id
1 'polypeptide(L)'
;MVTHLYLGVIVLAVFATTVANAGTSLLYFRPEGWVPPFLNPGSGVSDGHSGLVFHMALLNGRSSLSKTNIITLGSFMPIWAAVEQKSHQPLLLLMEECVAATTAELHYGSQVYPLISNKGCLLESVRGSSKFLPRYHSSAIILHLQSFKFGLGEEVYIHCKLVAWDPERLDETKKAITDSARHWELLDDPPQSSLCSCCDSTCKSRSKRGVHWGIICMLT
;
A
#
# COMPACT_ATOMS: atom_id res chain seq x y z
N MET A 1 18.04 30.90 -26.24
CA MET A 1 17.07 30.14 -27.05
C MET A 1 16.20 29.35 -26.10
N VAL A 2 14.97 29.82 -25.89
CA VAL A 2 13.97 29.19 -25.03
C VAL A 2 13.17 28.24 -25.91
N THR A 3 13.38 26.94 -25.76
CA THR A 3 12.56 25.92 -26.44
C THR A 3 11.41 25.52 -25.53
N HIS A 4 10.29 26.23 -25.65
CA HIS A 4 8.99 25.72 -25.23
C HIS A 4 8.46 24.78 -26.32
N LEU A 5 8.40 23.48 -26.02
CA LEU A 5 7.58 22.50 -26.75
C LEU A 5 6.83 21.67 -25.70
N TYR A 6 5.54 22.01 -25.55
CA TYR A 6 4.58 21.31 -24.70
C TYR A 6 4.26 19.93 -25.31
N LEU A 7 4.63 18.86 -24.62
CA LEU A 7 3.89 17.59 -24.57
C LEU A 7 4.06 17.03 -23.16
N GLY A 8 3.21 17.52 -22.25
CA GLY A 8 3.12 16.98 -20.89
C GLY A 8 2.69 15.52 -20.99
N VAL A 9 3.62 14.60 -20.73
CA VAL A 9 3.36 13.17 -20.63
C VAL A 9 2.30 12.97 -19.55
N ILE A 10 1.10 12.61 -19.98
CA ILE A 10 -0.03 12.26 -19.11
C ILE A 10 0.26 10.85 -18.62
N VAL A 11 0.56 10.69 -17.33
CA VAL A 11 0.68 9.36 -16.73
C VAL A 11 -0.70 8.94 -16.25
N LEU A 12 -1.25 7.87 -16.83
CA LEU A 12 -2.46 7.24 -16.32
C LEU A 12 -2.10 6.23 -15.24
N ALA A 13 -2.52 6.48 -14.00
CA ALA A 13 -2.35 5.53 -12.90
C ALA A 13 -3.61 4.67 -12.72
N VAL A 14 -3.49 3.35 -12.89
CA VAL A 14 -4.59 2.39 -12.68
C VAL A 14 -4.16 1.38 -11.60
N PHE A 15 -5.08 1.05 -10.68
CA PHE A 15 -4.77 0.14 -9.57
C PHE A 15 -5.32 -1.25 -9.82
N ALA A 16 -4.51 -2.25 -9.50
CA ALA A 16 -4.95 -3.63 -9.34
C ALA A 16 -4.57 -4.11 -7.92
N THR A 17 -5.53 -4.69 -7.21
CA THR A 17 -5.32 -5.25 -5.88
C THR A 17 -4.97 -6.73 -5.99
N THR A 18 -3.79 -7.12 -5.51
CA THR A 18 -3.45 -8.53 -5.29
C THR A 18 -3.57 -8.82 -3.79
N VAL A 19 -4.73 -9.31 -3.37
CA VAL A 19 -4.95 -9.69 -1.97
C VAL A 19 -4.38 -11.10 -1.77
N ALA A 20 -3.38 -11.23 -0.89
CA ALA A 20 -2.72 -12.50 -0.58
C ALA A 20 -3.49 -13.35 0.45
N ASN A 21 -4.82 -13.28 0.47
CA ASN A 21 -5.65 -14.19 1.25
C ASN A 21 -6.67 -14.84 0.32
N ALA A 22 -6.81 -16.15 0.39
CA ALA A 22 -7.72 -16.94 -0.44
C ALA A 22 -9.18 -16.52 -0.18
N GLY A 23 -9.62 -15.47 -0.87
CA GLY A 23 -10.96 -14.92 -0.85
C GLY A 23 -11.20 -14.31 -2.23
N THR A 24 -12.17 -14.89 -2.94
CA THR A 24 -12.61 -14.56 -4.29
C THR A 24 -12.47 -13.09 -4.67
N SER A 25 -11.70 -12.81 -5.73
CA SER A 25 -11.69 -11.53 -6.42
C SER A 25 -13.05 -11.33 -7.12
N LEU A 26 -13.91 -10.46 -6.59
CA LEU A 26 -15.03 -9.94 -7.34
C LEU A 26 -14.69 -8.51 -7.79
N LEU A 27 -14.47 -8.35 -9.09
CA LEU A 27 -14.45 -7.04 -9.75
C LEU A 27 -15.88 -6.48 -9.73
N TYR A 28 -16.18 -5.65 -8.73
CA TYR A 28 -17.41 -4.86 -8.75
C TYR A 28 -17.21 -3.64 -9.67
N PHE A 29 -17.95 -3.59 -10.78
CA PHE A 29 -18.14 -2.34 -11.51
C PHE A 29 -18.82 -1.34 -10.55
N ARG A 30 -18.07 -0.31 -10.11
CA ARG A 30 -18.59 0.75 -9.25
C ARG A 30 -19.27 1.81 -10.14
N PRO A 31 -20.59 2.01 -10.04
CA PRO A 31 -21.28 3.05 -10.79
C PRO A 31 -20.87 4.46 -10.31
N GLU A 32 -20.94 5.45 -11.20
CA GLU A 32 -20.63 6.84 -10.87
C GLU A 32 -21.50 7.35 -9.71
N GLY A 33 -20.87 8.01 -8.74
CA GLY A 33 -21.56 8.61 -7.59
C GLY A 33 -21.70 7.73 -6.35
N TRP A 34 -21.22 6.48 -6.37
CA TRP A 34 -21.17 5.65 -5.16
C TRP A 34 -20.11 6.18 -4.18
N VAL A 35 -20.58 6.67 -3.02
CA VAL A 35 -19.75 7.01 -1.87
C VAL A 35 -19.76 5.80 -0.93
N PRO A 36 -18.60 5.27 -0.51
CA PRO A 36 -18.57 4.12 0.38
C PRO A 36 -19.39 4.38 1.66
N PRO A 37 -20.21 3.42 2.12
CA PRO A 37 -21.08 3.59 3.30
C PRO A 37 -20.36 4.10 4.55
N PHE A 38 -19.08 3.75 4.74
CA PHE A 38 -18.27 4.20 5.88
C PHE A 38 -17.88 5.69 5.84
N LEU A 39 -18.07 6.40 4.71
CA LEU A 39 -17.96 7.86 4.65
C LEU A 39 -19.25 8.57 5.11
N ASN A 40 -20.33 7.82 5.39
CA ASN A 40 -21.58 8.35 5.92
C ASN A 40 -21.78 7.88 7.37
N PRO A 41 -21.61 8.75 8.38
CA PRO A 41 -21.81 8.40 9.77
C PRO A 41 -23.28 8.06 10.00
N GLY A 42 -23.61 6.77 10.11
CA GLY A 42 -24.97 6.28 10.37
C GLY A 42 -25.41 5.07 9.53
N SER A 43 -24.63 4.65 8.52
CA SER A 43 -24.96 3.45 7.74
C SER A 43 -24.24 2.20 8.27
N GLY A 44 -24.94 1.41 9.10
CA GLY A 44 -24.50 0.08 9.53
C GLY A 44 -25.27 -0.99 8.77
N VAL A 45 -24.61 -1.70 7.86
CA VAL A 45 -25.14 -2.94 7.26
C VAL A 45 -24.28 -4.09 7.74
N SER A 46 -24.88 -4.94 8.58
CA SER A 46 -24.28 -6.20 9.02
C SER A 46 -24.61 -7.27 7.99
N ASP A 47 -23.62 -7.69 7.22
CA ASP A 47 -23.72 -8.84 6.31
C ASP A 47 -22.66 -9.86 6.68
N GLY A 48 -23.09 -11.10 6.94
CA GLY A 48 -22.33 -12.18 7.57
C GLY A 48 -21.38 -12.90 6.63
N HIS A 49 -20.44 -12.17 6.02
CA HIS A 49 -19.38 -12.73 5.18
C HIS A 49 -18.02 -12.45 5.85
N SER A 50 -17.27 -13.49 6.26
CA SER A 50 -15.98 -13.35 6.96
C SER A 50 -14.81 -13.03 6.01
N GLY A 51 -15.00 -12.05 5.12
CA GLY A 51 -13.99 -11.58 4.19
C GLY A 51 -13.67 -10.11 4.47
N LEU A 52 -12.38 -9.78 4.61
CA LEU A 52 -11.96 -8.38 4.66
C LEU A 52 -12.05 -7.77 3.25
N VAL A 53 -12.74 -6.65 3.13
CA VAL A 53 -12.87 -5.92 1.88
C VAL A 53 -11.85 -4.77 1.87
N PHE A 54 -10.91 -4.83 0.93
CA PHE A 54 -9.89 -3.80 0.75
C PHE A 54 -10.26 -2.88 -0.41
N HIS A 55 -9.99 -1.59 -0.24
CA HIS A 55 -10.19 -0.54 -1.23
C HIS A 55 -8.87 0.16 -1.50
N MET A 56 -8.64 0.55 -2.76
CA MET A 56 -7.53 1.41 -3.15
C MET A 56 -8.02 2.42 -4.20
N ALA A 57 -7.61 3.68 -4.09
CA ALA A 57 -7.99 4.73 -5.03
C ALA A 57 -7.00 5.91 -5.02
N LEU A 58 -7.04 6.73 -6.07
CA LEU A 58 -6.41 8.05 -6.08
C LEU A 58 -7.29 9.04 -5.31
N LEU A 59 -6.68 9.91 -4.52
CA LEU A 59 -7.32 11.10 -3.99
C LEU A 59 -6.94 12.33 -4.81
N ASN A 60 -7.83 13.31 -4.81
CA ASN A 60 -7.50 14.66 -5.21
C ASN A 60 -6.78 15.40 -4.06
N GLY A 61 -6.28 16.61 -4.33
CA GLY A 61 -5.62 17.45 -3.32
C GLY A 61 -6.51 17.91 -2.15
N ARG A 62 -7.80 17.54 -2.13
CA ARG A 62 -8.79 17.88 -1.08
C ARG A 62 -9.37 16.62 -0.41
N SER A 63 -8.63 15.52 -0.44
CA SER A 63 -8.98 14.25 0.23
C SER A 63 -10.27 13.57 -0.26
N SER A 64 -10.79 13.95 -1.44
CA SER A 64 -11.89 13.24 -2.10
C SER A 64 -11.35 12.30 -3.17
N LEU A 65 -12.12 11.30 -3.59
CA LEU A 65 -11.73 10.41 -4.70
C LEU A 65 -11.45 11.24 -5.97
N SER A 66 -10.34 10.91 -6.63
CA SER A 66 -10.00 11.53 -7.91
C SER A 66 -11.01 11.09 -8.97
N LYS A 67 -11.44 12.05 -9.79
CA LYS A 67 -12.28 11.79 -10.98
C LYS A 67 -11.43 11.48 -12.22
N THR A 68 -10.12 11.66 -12.13
CA THR A 68 -9.18 11.49 -13.24
C THR A 68 -8.01 10.63 -12.80
N ASN A 69 -7.54 9.78 -13.71
CA ASN A 69 -6.31 9.00 -13.52
C ASN A 69 -5.08 9.68 -14.13
N ILE A 70 -5.26 10.89 -14.70
CA ILE A 70 -4.22 11.68 -15.35
C ILE A 70 -3.42 12.43 -14.29
N ILE A 71 -2.13 12.12 -14.19
CA ILE A 71 -1.20 12.76 -13.27
C ILE A 71 -0.07 13.42 -14.07
N THR A 72 0.21 14.68 -13.75
CA THR A 72 1.32 15.44 -14.34
C THR A 72 2.65 14.94 -13.78
N LEU A 73 3.62 14.61 -14.64
CA LEU A 73 4.95 14.19 -14.20
C LEU A 73 5.56 15.16 -13.17
N GLY A 74 6.14 14.60 -12.12
CA GLY A 74 6.74 15.32 -11.01
C GLY A 74 5.75 15.83 -9.96
N SER A 75 4.44 15.85 -10.24
CA SER A 75 3.43 16.16 -9.22
C SER A 75 3.22 14.99 -8.28
N PHE A 76 2.71 15.27 -7.08
CA PHE A 76 2.33 14.22 -6.15
C PHE A 76 0.94 13.65 -6.49
N MET A 77 0.82 12.33 -6.37
CA MET A 77 -0.43 11.58 -6.46
C MET A 77 -0.69 10.87 -5.12
N PRO A 78 -1.69 11.31 -4.34
CA PRO A 78 -2.06 10.62 -3.11
C PRO A 78 -2.82 9.33 -3.44
N ILE A 79 -2.25 8.20 -3.06
CA ILE A 79 -2.84 6.87 -3.18
C ILE A 79 -3.38 6.50 -1.81
N TRP A 80 -4.68 6.33 -1.73
CA TRP A 80 -5.39 5.93 -0.53
C TRP A 80 -5.75 4.45 -0.58
N ALA A 81 -5.61 3.77 0.56
CA ALA A 81 -6.14 2.44 0.75
C ALA A 81 -6.88 2.34 2.09
N ALA A 82 -7.91 1.50 2.12
CA ALA A 82 -8.67 1.21 3.35
C ALA A 82 -9.13 -0.25 3.40
N VAL A 83 -9.36 -0.76 4.61
CA VAL A 83 -10.06 -2.04 4.85
C VAL A 83 -11.36 -1.78 5.60
N GLU A 84 -12.44 -2.44 5.16
CA GLU A 84 -13.71 -2.39 5.87
C GLU A 84 -13.61 -3.11 7.22
N GLN A 85 -13.80 -2.35 8.31
CA GLN A 85 -13.89 -2.89 9.66
C GLN A 85 -15.37 -3.13 10.02
N LYS A 86 -15.96 -4.24 9.54
CA LYS A 86 -17.31 -4.66 9.94
C LYS A 86 -17.26 -5.34 11.31
N SER A 87 -17.62 -4.64 12.40
CA SER A 87 -17.66 -5.18 13.79
C SER A 87 -16.44 -6.02 14.21
N HIS A 88 -15.31 -5.86 13.54
CA HIS A 88 -14.06 -6.55 13.82
C HIS A 88 -13.28 -5.78 14.89
N GLN A 89 -12.33 -6.45 15.54
CA GLN A 89 -11.33 -5.78 16.39
C GLN A 89 -10.60 -4.70 15.58
N PRO A 90 -10.03 -3.66 16.22
CA PRO A 90 -9.30 -2.60 15.51
C PRO A 90 -8.21 -3.19 14.60
N LEU A 91 -8.31 -2.91 13.30
CA LEU A 91 -7.33 -3.36 12.30
C LEU A 91 -6.43 -2.20 11.86
N LEU A 92 -5.13 -2.43 11.83
CA LEU A 92 -4.14 -1.57 11.20
C LEU A 92 -3.92 -1.99 9.75
N LEU A 93 -4.15 -1.09 8.79
CA LEU A 93 -3.87 -1.34 7.38
C LEU A 93 -2.41 -1.04 7.05
N LEU A 94 -1.74 -1.95 6.36
CA LEU A 94 -0.36 -1.81 5.90
C LEU A 94 -0.27 -2.03 4.39
N MET A 95 0.57 -1.25 3.71
CA MET A 95 1.03 -1.55 2.35
C MET A 95 2.35 -2.33 2.48
N GLU A 96 2.28 -3.66 2.35
CA GLU A 96 3.45 -4.52 2.58
C GLU A 96 4.43 -4.45 1.40
N GLU A 97 3.89 -4.49 0.17
CA GLU A 97 4.64 -4.41 -1.08
C GLU A 97 3.83 -3.65 -2.12
N CYS A 98 4.49 -2.79 -2.90
CA CYS A 98 3.89 -2.11 -4.04
C CYS A 98 4.88 -2.03 -5.19
N VAL A 99 4.41 -2.32 -6.40
CA VAL A 99 5.20 -2.22 -7.63
C VAL A 99 4.43 -1.44 -8.69
N ALA A 100 5.16 -0.70 -9.52
CA ALA A 100 4.66 -0.10 -10.73
C ALA A 100 4.99 -0.98 -11.94
N ALA A 101 4.05 -1.12 -12.87
CA ALA A 101 4.18 -1.90 -14.09
C ALA A 101 3.55 -1.14 -15.27
N THR A 102 3.81 -1.58 -16.50
CA THR A 102 3.13 -1.05 -17.69
C THR A 102 1.89 -1.86 -18.07
N THR A 103 1.47 -2.83 -17.24
CA THR A 103 0.36 -3.74 -17.50
C THR A 103 -0.58 -3.83 -16.30
N ALA A 104 -1.88 -3.96 -16.60
CA ALA A 104 -2.94 -4.13 -15.61
C ALA A 104 -2.86 -5.45 -14.84
N GLU A 105 -2.22 -6.47 -15.43
CA GLU A 105 -1.98 -7.77 -14.82
C GLU A 105 -0.48 -8.01 -14.70
N LEU A 106 -0.06 -8.59 -13.57
CA LEU A 106 1.32 -9.01 -13.36
C LEU A 106 1.46 -10.50 -13.71
N HIS A 107 2.44 -10.81 -14.55
CA HIS A 107 2.81 -12.17 -14.89
C HIS A 107 4.28 -12.41 -14.54
N TYR A 108 4.67 -13.68 -14.55
CA TYR A 108 6.07 -14.05 -14.42
C TYR A 108 6.88 -13.40 -15.55
N GLY A 109 7.89 -12.60 -15.21
CA GLY A 109 8.72 -11.85 -16.17
C GLY A 109 8.21 -10.45 -16.52
N SER A 110 7.10 -9.98 -15.95
CA SER A 110 6.67 -8.57 -16.08
C SER A 110 7.78 -7.62 -15.62
N GLN A 111 8.05 -6.58 -16.39
CA GLN A 111 8.98 -5.53 -15.98
C GLN A 111 8.30 -4.66 -14.92
N VAL A 112 8.86 -4.64 -13.71
CA VAL A 112 8.27 -3.92 -12.56
C VAL A 112 9.28 -2.97 -11.91
N TYR A 113 8.77 -1.89 -11.35
CA TYR A 113 9.53 -0.93 -10.55
C TYR A 113 9.04 -0.95 -9.10
N PRO A 114 9.87 -1.35 -8.13
CA PRO A 114 9.44 -1.49 -6.74
C PRO A 114 9.34 -0.11 -6.05
N LEU A 115 8.15 0.18 -5.54
CA LEU A 115 7.81 1.39 -4.80
C LEU A 115 7.93 1.16 -3.29
N ILE A 116 7.30 0.08 -2.82
CA ILE A 116 7.36 -0.40 -1.44
C ILE A 116 7.83 -1.84 -1.49
N SER A 117 8.82 -2.18 -0.69
CA SER A 117 9.36 -3.53 -0.60
C SER A 117 9.77 -3.83 0.83
N ASN A 118 10.36 -5.00 1.05
CA ASN A 118 10.99 -5.37 2.30
C ASN A 118 10.02 -5.23 3.50
N LYS A 119 8.76 -5.65 3.27
CA LYS A 119 7.68 -5.65 4.26
C LYS A 119 7.34 -4.24 4.78
N GLY A 120 7.08 -3.31 3.86
CA GLY A 120 6.62 -1.95 4.19
C GLY A 120 7.68 -0.83 4.22
N CYS A 121 8.88 -1.07 3.68
CA CYS A 121 9.88 -0.02 3.48
C CYS A 121 9.59 0.75 2.16
N LEU A 122 9.29 2.04 2.25
CA LEU A 122 9.01 2.89 1.08
C LEU A 122 10.31 3.26 0.36
N LEU A 123 10.71 2.49 -0.64
CA LEU A 123 11.94 2.73 -1.40
C LEU A 123 11.92 4.07 -2.14
N GLU A 124 10.74 4.50 -2.60
CA GLU A 124 10.59 5.76 -3.33
C GLU A 124 10.83 7.00 -2.44
N SER A 125 10.78 6.87 -1.11
CA SER A 125 11.12 7.98 -0.19
C SER A 125 12.61 8.29 -0.13
N VAL A 126 13.46 7.30 -0.43
CA VAL A 126 14.92 7.48 -0.47
C VAL A 126 15.37 8.06 -1.81
N ARG A 127 14.66 7.69 -2.89
CA ARG A 127 14.99 8.08 -4.27
C ARG A 127 14.36 9.41 -4.67
N GLY A 128 13.17 9.69 -4.15
CA GLY A 128 12.37 10.87 -4.45
C GLY A 128 11.81 11.51 -3.18
N SER A 129 10.75 12.29 -3.32
CA SER A 129 10.11 12.99 -2.19
C SER A 129 8.84 12.30 -1.69
N SER A 130 8.68 11.01 -2.00
CA SER A 130 7.48 10.25 -1.65
C SER A 130 7.44 9.91 -0.16
N LYS A 131 6.24 9.91 0.43
CA LYS A 131 6.09 9.61 1.86
C LYS A 131 4.70 9.10 2.19
N PHE A 132 4.57 8.39 3.30
CA PHE A 132 3.25 8.18 3.90
C PHE A 132 2.77 9.47 4.58
N LEU A 133 1.48 9.75 4.49
CA LEU A 133 0.85 10.83 5.26
C LEU A 133 0.40 10.29 6.63
N PRO A 134 0.34 11.15 7.66
CA PRO A 134 -0.23 10.78 8.95
C PRO A 134 -1.61 10.14 8.80
N ARG A 135 -1.86 9.06 9.55
CA ARG A 135 -3.14 8.37 9.50
C ARG A 135 -4.23 9.20 10.15
N TYR A 136 -5.41 9.19 9.53
CA TYR A 136 -6.63 9.67 10.16
C TYR A 136 -7.43 8.52 10.82
N HIS A 137 -7.19 7.27 10.42
CA HIS A 137 -7.84 6.07 10.95
C HIS A 137 -6.93 4.85 10.77
N SER A 138 -6.92 3.90 11.71
CA SER A 138 -6.02 2.73 11.68
C SER A 138 -6.25 1.82 10.47
N SER A 139 -7.50 1.65 10.01
CA SER A 139 -7.83 0.89 8.80
C SER A 139 -7.49 1.60 7.48
N ALA A 140 -6.91 2.80 7.51
CA ALA A 140 -6.59 3.55 6.30
C ALA A 140 -5.13 3.99 6.27
N ILE A 141 -4.57 4.07 5.06
CA ILE A 141 -3.23 4.59 4.82
C ILE A 141 -3.22 5.41 3.54
N ILE A 142 -2.43 6.49 3.53
CA ILE A 142 -2.26 7.34 2.34
C ILE A 142 -0.77 7.41 2.01
N LEU A 143 -0.42 6.92 0.82
CA LEU A 143 0.90 7.09 0.23
C LEU A 143 0.87 8.33 -0.67
N HIS A 144 1.65 9.34 -0.34
CA HIS A 144 1.88 10.51 -1.18
C HIS A 144 3.06 10.24 -2.10
N LEU A 145 2.76 9.65 -3.27
CA LEU A 145 3.76 9.20 -4.23
C LEU A 145 4.07 10.33 -5.21
N GLN A 146 5.33 10.68 -5.38
CA GLN A 146 5.76 11.57 -6.46
C GLN A 146 5.63 10.81 -7.79
N SER A 147 4.94 11.40 -8.76
CA SER A 147 4.77 10.77 -10.07
C SER A 147 6.10 10.69 -10.83
N PHE A 148 6.25 9.61 -11.58
CA PHE A 148 7.44 9.28 -12.33
C PHE A 148 7.05 8.65 -13.67
N LYS A 149 8.01 8.58 -14.59
CA LYS A 149 7.85 7.84 -15.84
C LYS A 149 8.50 6.47 -15.70
N PHE A 150 7.82 5.43 -16.20
CA PHE A 150 8.33 4.07 -16.20
C PHE A 150 8.10 3.40 -17.55
N GLY A 151 9.15 2.79 -18.11
CA GLY A 151 9.12 2.16 -19.42
C GLY A 151 8.91 3.14 -20.58
N LEU A 152 8.49 2.60 -21.72
CA LEU A 152 8.13 3.35 -22.93
C LEU A 152 6.63 3.68 -23.03
N GLY A 153 5.83 3.19 -22.09
CA GLY A 153 4.37 3.39 -22.07
C GLY A 153 3.97 4.76 -21.51
N GLU A 154 2.74 5.17 -21.83
CA GLU A 154 2.09 6.37 -21.27
C GLU A 154 1.29 6.04 -20.00
N GLU A 155 1.01 4.76 -19.74
CA GLU A 155 0.24 4.29 -18.60
C GLU A 155 1.12 3.52 -17.60
N VAL A 156 0.84 3.71 -16.31
CA VAL A 156 1.52 3.04 -15.20
C VAL A 156 0.48 2.42 -14.28
N TYR A 157 0.60 1.12 -14.05
CA TYR A 157 -0.28 0.37 -13.17
C TYR A 157 0.41 0.16 -11.83
N ILE A 158 -0.26 0.50 -10.74
CA ILE A 158 0.27 0.32 -9.37
C ILE A 158 -0.41 -0.87 -8.74
N HIS A 159 0.40 -1.86 -8.41
CA HIS A 159 0.00 -3.11 -7.81
C HIS A 159 0.48 -3.14 -6.38
N CYS A 160 -0.44 -3.32 -5.43
CA CYS A 160 -0.10 -3.32 -4.02
C CYS A 160 -0.68 -4.54 -3.30
N LYS A 161 0.16 -5.10 -2.43
CA LYS A 161 -0.21 -6.11 -1.45
C LYS A 161 -0.59 -5.40 -0.14
N LEU A 162 -1.89 -5.40 0.14
CA LEU A 162 -2.44 -4.82 1.36
C LEU A 162 -2.58 -5.89 2.46
N VAL A 163 -2.29 -5.50 3.70
CA VAL A 163 -2.37 -6.39 4.87
C VAL A 163 -3.13 -5.68 5.98
N ALA A 164 -4.15 -6.33 6.53
CA ALA A 164 -4.77 -5.92 7.79
C ALA A 164 -4.09 -6.65 8.95
N TRP A 165 -3.72 -5.91 9.99
CA TRP A 165 -2.93 -6.43 11.11
C TRP A 165 -3.41 -5.90 12.46
N ASP A 166 -2.95 -6.54 13.53
CA ASP A 166 -3.18 -6.10 14.91
C ASP A 166 -2.24 -4.91 15.23
N PRO A 167 -2.78 -3.71 15.57
CA PRO A 167 -1.98 -2.53 15.86
C PRO A 167 -1.02 -2.71 17.04
N GLU A 168 -1.29 -3.62 17.96
CA GLU A 168 -0.45 -3.85 19.14
C GLU A 168 0.73 -4.80 18.87
N ARG A 169 0.81 -5.37 17.66
CA ARG A 169 1.76 -6.45 17.33
C ARG A 169 2.66 -6.11 16.15
N LEU A 170 3.13 -4.87 16.08
CA LEU A 170 4.07 -4.46 15.04
C LEU A 170 5.43 -5.12 15.23
N ASP A 171 6.06 -5.46 14.12
CA ASP A 171 7.39 -6.05 14.07
C ASP A 171 8.10 -5.67 12.76
N GLU A 172 9.32 -6.15 12.56
CA GLU A 172 10.10 -5.96 11.32
C GLU A 172 9.38 -6.45 10.05
N THR A 173 8.26 -7.16 10.17
CA THR A 173 7.45 -7.65 9.05
C THR A 173 6.09 -6.98 8.91
N LYS A 174 5.69 -6.14 9.85
CA LYS A 174 4.40 -5.46 9.90
C LYS A 174 4.62 -4.01 10.31
N LYS A 175 4.95 -3.19 9.30
CA LYS A 175 5.37 -1.79 9.47
C LYS A 175 5.02 -0.98 8.21
N ALA A 176 4.96 0.33 8.36
CA ALA A 176 4.89 1.29 7.26
C ALA A 176 5.93 2.37 7.53
N ILE A 177 6.93 2.47 6.66
CA ILE A 177 8.15 3.24 6.93
C ILE A 177 8.43 4.17 5.77
N THR A 178 8.79 5.40 6.09
CA THR A 178 9.30 6.39 5.15
C THR A 178 10.72 6.80 5.54
N ASP A 179 11.57 7.13 4.57
CA ASP A 179 12.79 7.86 4.84
C ASP A 179 12.44 9.32 5.16
N SER A 180 13.07 9.84 6.19
CA SER A 180 12.91 11.18 6.72
C SER A 180 14.32 11.70 6.97
N ALA A 181 14.84 12.58 6.11
CA ALA A 181 16.17 13.18 6.29
C ALA A 181 17.35 12.19 6.52
N ARG A 182 17.44 11.10 5.73
CA ARG A 182 18.50 10.05 5.80
C ARG A 182 18.35 9.06 6.95
N HIS A 183 17.20 9.00 7.59
CA HIS A 183 16.89 7.95 8.55
C HIS A 183 15.46 7.46 8.36
N TRP A 184 15.30 6.15 8.50
CA TRP A 184 14.01 5.48 8.40
C TRP A 184 13.14 5.81 9.61
N GLU A 185 11.90 6.21 9.34
CA GLU A 185 10.92 6.60 10.35
C GLU A 185 9.66 5.73 10.24
N LEU A 186 9.24 5.15 11.37
CA LEU A 186 7.99 4.40 11.46
C LEU A 186 6.80 5.37 11.46
N LEU A 187 5.82 5.13 10.59
CA LEU A 187 4.68 6.03 10.38
C LEU A 187 3.86 6.26 11.66
N ASP A 188 3.56 5.19 12.39
CA ASP A 188 2.58 5.21 13.48
C ASP A 188 3.21 5.49 14.85
N ASP A 189 4.51 5.21 15.01
CA ASP A 189 5.25 5.39 16.26
C ASP A 189 6.72 5.74 15.97
N PRO A 190 7.04 6.99 15.63
CA PRO A 190 8.40 7.42 15.30
C PRO A 190 9.45 7.08 16.38
N PRO A 191 9.15 7.14 17.69
CA PRO A 191 10.04 6.63 18.74
C PRO A 191 10.47 5.16 18.58
N GLN A 192 9.65 4.31 17.95
CA GLN A 192 9.96 2.89 17.69
C GLN A 192 10.65 2.64 16.34
N SER A 193 11.25 3.66 15.72
CA SER A 193 11.92 3.54 14.42
C SER A 193 13.10 2.56 14.37
N SER A 194 13.54 1.99 15.50
CA SER A 194 14.48 0.86 15.52
C SER A 194 14.00 -0.37 14.73
N LEU A 195 12.67 -0.57 14.62
CA LEU A 195 12.04 -1.59 13.77
C LEU A 195 12.33 -1.40 12.27
N CYS A 196 12.80 -0.21 11.89
CA CYS A 196 13.08 0.17 10.51
C CYS A 196 14.53 -0.10 10.09
N SER A 197 15.41 -0.48 11.03
CA SER A 197 16.84 -0.72 10.77
C SER A 197 17.12 -1.77 9.68
N CYS A 198 16.17 -2.68 9.44
CA CYS A 198 16.27 -3.67 8.38
C CYS A 198 15.97 -3.15 6.96
N CYS A 199 15.50 -1.89 6.80
CA CYS A 199 15.17 -1.32 5.50
C CYS A 199 16.41 -1.04 4.62
N ASP A 200 17.58 -0.82 5.24
CA ASP A 200 18.87 -0.75 4.53
C ASP A 200 19.43 -2.14 4.18
N SER A 201 18.80 -3.21 4.67
CA SER A 201 19.19 -4.59 4.43
C SER A 201 17.95 -5.44 4.09
N THR A 202 17.84 -6.66 4.61
CA THR A 202 16.68 -7.54 4.38
C THR A 202 15.96 -7.78 5.70
N CYS A 203 14.70 -7.36 5.79
CA CYS A 203 13.82 -7.62 6.92
C CYS A 203 13.43 -9.08 6.93
N LYS A 204 13.96 -9.82 7.90
CA LYS A 204 13.73 -11.26 8.02
C LYS A 204 12.34 -11.51 8.58
N SER A 205 11.62 -12.49 8.02
CA SER A 205 10.55 -13.11 8.78
C SER A 205 11.19 -13.80 9.97
N ARG A 206 10.94 -13.33 11.19
CA ARG A 206 11.35 -14.08 12.38
C ARG A 206 10.63 -15.42 12.30
N SER A 207 11.35 -16.50 11.95
CA SER A 207 10.86 -17.85 12.20
C SER A 207 10.63 -17.89 13.71
N LYS A 208 9.36 -17.91 14.14
CA LYS A 208 9.07 -18.32 15.51
C LYS A 208 9.75 -19.66 15.65
N ARG A 209 10.82 -19.75 16.42
CA ARG A 209 11.28 -21.04 16.93
C ARG A 209 10.04 -21.61 17.60
N GLY A 210 9.41 -22.58 16.95
CA GLY A 210 8.38 -23.38 17.60
C GLY A 210 8.99 -23.79 18.92
N VAL A 211 8.28 -23.54 20.01
CA VAL A 211 8.61 -24.20 21.27
C VAL A 211 8.64 -25.67 20.91
N HIS A 212 9.84 -26.24 20.89
CA HIS A 212 10.06 -27.65 20.70
C HIS A 212 9.46 -28.31 21.94
N TRP A 213 8.16 -28.59 21.89
CA TRP A 213 7.61 -29.61 22.76
C TRP A 213 8.24 -30.90 22.28
N GLY A 214 9.15 -31.42 23.08
CA GLY A 214 9.92 -32.61 22.75
C GLY A 214 8.98 -33.74 22.37
N ILE A 215 9.04 -34.13 21.10
CA ILE A 215 8.73 -35.50 20.70
C ILE A 215 10.09 -36.09 20.38
N ILE A 216 10.63 -36.75 21.40
CA ILE A 216 11.74 -37.69 21.28
C ILE A 216 11.31 -38.72 20.23
N CYS A 217 11.92 -38.67 19.04
CA CYS A 217 11.97 -39.83 18.17
C CYS A 217 13.30 -40.53 18.50
N MET A 218 13.26 -41.51 19.41
CA MET A 218 14.38 -42.42 19.58
C MET A 218 14.44 -43.30 18.34
N LEU A 219 15.58 -43.26 17.66
CA LEU A 219 16.01 -44.30 16.73
C LEU A 219 16.44 -45.52 17.56
N THR A 220 15.71 -46.62 17.41
CA THR A 220 16.21 -48.00 17.45
C THR A 220 15.42 -48.82 16.46
#